data_AF-A0A7X5WQW2-F1
#
_entry.id   AF-A0A7X5WQW2-F1
#
_cell.length_a   1.000
_cell.length_b   1.000
_cell.length_c   1.000
_cell.angle_alpha   90.00
_cell.angle_beta   90.00
_cell.angle_gamma   90.00
#
_symmetry.space_group_name_H-M   'P 1'
#
loop_
_entity.id
_entity.type
_entity.pdbx_description
1 polymer ?
#
loop_
_entity_poly.entity_id
_entity_poly.type
_entity_poly.pdbx_seq_one_letter_code
_entity_poly.pdbx_strand_id
1 'polypeptide(L)'
;GSGADGGDALARDNELRLQAEQFEAAGVDLVFDLRGGGDTVGIFAQAGFTPRFAFKALGAGVDGASDRTLLDGALSVSELNEQAMIADEDFQTNCMDVVRAANPDLVDEMAFLPTGDQQAQGQPNWVNPVMIACDQTRLLDAIGEIAGADLTNDTFLAALDRLGPFDLYGYGLATYASDRKWDGLDEFFIQVYDAVSDSIEVLEPVVVDR
;
A
#
# COMPACT_ATOMS: atom_id res chain seq x y z
N GLY A 1 -29.79 -17.36 15.95
CA GLY A 1 -29.01 -18.26 16.82
C GLY A 1 -27.58 -17.82 16.73
N SER A 2 -27.06 -17.19 17.77
CA SER A 2 -25.82 -16.40 17.75
C SER A 2 -24.95 -16.74 18.97
N GLY A 3 -24.45 -17.97 19.00
CA GLY A 3 -23.67 -18.50 20.13
C GLY A 3 -22.26 -18.98 19.76
N ALA A 4 -21.78 -18.74 18.52
CA ALA A 4 -20.48 -19.22 18.06
C ALA A 4 -19.38 -18.15 18.11
N ASP A 5 -19.68 -16.87 17.81
CA ASP A 5 -18.63 -15.83 17.67
C ASP A 5 -17.90 -15.45 18.97
N GLY A 6 -18.55 -15.55 20.13
CA GLY A 6 -17.96 -15.10 21.40
C GLY A 6 -16.91 -16.07 21.98
N GLY A 7 -17.01 -17.36 21.68
CA GLY A 7 -16.07 -18.37 22.15
C GLY A 7 -14.75 -18.33 21.39
N ASP A 8 -14.83 -18.12 20.08
CA ASP A 8 -13.67 -18.06 19.19
C ASP A 8 -12.84 -16.80 19.43
N ALA A 9 -13.49 -15.65 19.69
CA ALA A 9 -12.80 -14.42 20.06
C ALA A 9 -12.01 -14.55 21.37
N LEU A 10 -12.60 -15.12 22.42
CA LEU A 10 -11.93 -15.34 23.71
C LEU A 10 -10.77 -16.35 23.60
N ALA A 11 -10.93 -17.41 22.82
CA ALA A 11 -9.87 -18.39 22.58
C ALA A 11 -8.66 -17.73 21.89
N ARG A 12 -8.92 -16.93 20.85
CA ARG A 12 -7.92 -16.15 20.12
C ARG A 12 -7.19 -15.15 21.02
N ASP A 13 -7.92 -14.40 21.84
CA ASP A 13 -7.31 -13.40 22.72
C ASP A 13 -6.42 -14.06 23.79
N ASN A 14 -6.77 -15.28 24.24
CA ASN A 14 -5.93 -16.07 25.14
C ASN A 14 -4.66 -16.57 24.45
N GLU A 15 -4.75 -17.03 23.21
CA GLU A 15 -3.59 -17.43 22.42
C GLU A 15 -2.61 -16.26 22.25
N LEU A 16 -3.13 -15.07 21.96
CA LEU A 16 -2.31 -13.87 21.83
C LEU A 16 -1.62 -13.46 23.13
N ARG A 17 -2.29 -13.63 24.27
CA ARG A 17 -1.67 -13.37 25.58
C ARG A 17 -0.51 -14.32 25.86
N LEU A 18 -0.67 -15.61 25.55
CA LEU A 18 0.41 -16.60 25.67
C LEU A 18 1.56 -16.29 24.72
N GLN A 19 1.26 -15.80 23.51
CA GLN A 19 2.29 -15.38 22.55
C GLN A 19 3.07 -14.16 23.06
N ALA A 20 2.38 -13.18 23.67
CA ALA A 20 3.01 -12.02 24.29
C ALA A 20 3.99 -12.43 25.40
N GLU A 21 3.58 -13.33 26.30
CA GLU A 21 4.46 -13.86 27.37
C GLU A 21 5.70 -14.57 26.79
N GLN A 22 5.54 -15.35 25.71
CA GLN A 22 6.65 -16.04 25.05
C GLN A 22 7.60 -15.05 24.37
N PHE A 23 7.08 -14.04 23.70
CA PHE A 23 7.86 -13.01 23.03
C PHE A 23 8.63 -12.15 24.04
N GLU A 24 7.99 -11.75 25.14
CA GLU A 24 8.64 -11.05 26.24
C GLU A 24 9.79 -11.88 26.83
N ALA A 25 9.54 -13.16 27.13
CA ALA A 25 10.55 -14.07 27.68
C ALA A 25 11.73 -14.31 26.70
N ALA A 26 11.47 -14.23 25.40
CA ALA A 26 12.48 -14.33 24.35
C ALA A 26 13.22 -13.01 24.07
N GLY A 27 12.81 -11.90 24.68
CA GLY A 27 13.39 -10.58 24.46
C GLY A 27 13.06 -9.98 23.10
N VAL A 28 11.90 -10.31 22.53
CA VAL A 28 11.41 -9.70 21.28
C VAL A 28 11.08 -8.23 21.52
N ASP A 29 11.61 -7.36 20.67
CA ASP A 29 11.40 -5.91 20.71
C ASP A 29 10.61 -5.37 19.51
N LEU A 30 10.47 -6.17 18.44
CA LEU A 30 9.71 -5.87 17.24
C LEU A 30 8.78 -7.03 16.86
N VAL A 31 7.49 -6.72 16.65
CA VAL A 31 6.49 -7.68 16.19
C VAL A 31 5.92 -7.25 14.83
N PHE A 32 6.01 -8.15 13.86
CA PHE A 32 5.35 -7.99 12.56
C PHE A 32 3.93 -8.54 12.63
N ASP A 33 2.93 -7.66 12.67
CA ASP A 33 1.53 -8.04 12.61
C ASP A 33 1.03 -8.03 11.16
N LEU A 34 0.89 -9.25 10.63
CA LEU A 34 0.42 -9.49 9.27
C LEU A 34 -1.10 -9.56 9.15
N ARG A 35 -1.83 -9.62 10.28
CA ARG A 35 -3.31 -9.68 10.27
C ARG A 35 -3.91 -8.29 10.05
N GLY A 36 -3.27 -7.27 10.60
CA GLY A 36 -3.80 -5.90 10.64
C GLY A 36 -4.91 -5.73 11.69
N GLY A 37 -5.39 -4.50 11.86
CA GLY A 37 -6.59 -4.22 12.68
C GLY A 37 -6.36 -3.91 14.17
N GLY A 38 -5.12 -3.73 14.62
CA GLY A 38 -4.76 -3.05 15.89
C GLY A 38 -5.14 -3.75 17.21
N ASP A 39 -6.01 -4.77 17.21
CA ASP A 39 -6.47 -5.48 18.41
C ASP A 39 -5.34 -6.24 19.13
N THR A 40 -4.37 -6.77 18.38
CA THR A 40 -3.14 -7.38 18.91
C THR A 40 -2.43 -6.48 19.92
N VAL A 41 -2.36 -5.18 19.64
CA VAL A 41 -1.61 -4.19 20.42
C VAL A 41 -2.18 -4.10 21.83
N GLY A 42 -3.50 -3.96 21.92
CA GLY A 42 -4.21 -3.87 23.20
C GLY A 42 -4.09 -5.16 24.02
N ILE A 43 -4.16 -6.32 23.36
CA ILE A 43 -4.06 -7.63 24.03
C ILE A 43 -2.63 -7.84 24.57
N PHE A 44 -1.60 -7.48 23.81
CA PHE A 44 -0.21 -7.61 24.24
C PHE A 44 0.09 -6.65 25.40
N ALA A 45 -0.39 -5.40 25.34
CA ALA A 45 -0.23 -4.44 26.41
C ALA A 45 -0.92 -4.90 27.72
N GLN A 46 -2.09 -5.54 27.63
CA GLN A 46 -2.76 -6.15 28.79
C GLN A 46 -1.95 -7.31 29.40
N ALA A 47 -1.10 -7.97 28.61
CA ALA A 47 -0.16 -9.00 29.08
C ALA A 47 1.12 -8.40 29.68
N GLY A 48 1.31 -7.08 29.64
CA GLY A 48 2.53 -6.40 30.09
C GLY A 48 3.62 -6.28 29.03
N PHE A 49 3.32 -6.64 27.77
CA PHE A 49 4.29 -6.65 26.69
C PHE A 49 3.97 -5.56 25.66
N THR A 50 4.87 -4.58 25.49
CA THR A 50 4.69 -3.44 24.58
C THR A 50 5.88 -3.33 23.62
N PRO A 51 6.00 -4.24 22.63
CA PRO A 51 7.04 -4.16 21.62
C PRO A 51 6.74 -3.01 20.66
N ARG A 52 7.72 -2.67 19.83
CA ARG A 52 7.45 -1.91 18.60
C ARG A 52 6.67 -2.81 17.65
N PHE A 53 5.67 -2.25 16.96
CA PHE A 53 4.91 -2.97 15.95
C PHE A 53 5.32 -2.55 14.54
N ALA A 54 5.35 -3.52 13.64
CA ALA A 54 5.35 -3.30 12.20
C ALA A 54 4.09 -3.95 11.62
N PHE A 55 3.33 -3.19 10.84
CA PHE A 55 2.11 -3.66 10.20
C PHE A 55 2.31 -3.85 8.71
N LYS A 56 1.49 -4.72 8.11
CA LYS A 56 1.32 -4.74 6.66
C LYS A 56 0.65 -3.45 6.14
N ALA A 57 -0.28 -2.92 6.92
CA ALA A 57 -1.02 -1.69 6.61
C ALA A 57 -1.15 -0.86 7.89
N LEU A 58 -0.29 0.15 8.03
CA LEU A 58 -0.21 0.94 9.26
C LEU A 58 -1.53 1.63 9.60
N GLY A 59 -2.21 2.23 8.61
CA GLY A 59 -3.51 2.88 8.81
C GLY A 59 -4.53 1.96 9.47
N ALA A 60 -4.68 0.73 8.97
CA ALA A 60 -5.58 -0.25 9.58
C ALA A 60 -5.17 -0.67 10.99
N GLY A 61 -3.86 -0.71 11.28
CA GLY A 61 -3.33 -0.95 12.63
C GLY A 61 -3.68 0.18 13.60
N VAL A 62 -3.48 1.43 13.17
CA VAL A 62 -3.79 2.65 13.95
C VAL A 62 -5.29 2.82 14.17
N ASP A 63 -6.11 2.60 13.13
CA ASP A 63 -7.56 2.74 13.21
C ASP A 63 -8.21 1.64 14.07
N GLY A 64 -7.63 0.45 14.07
CA GLY A 64 -8.12 -0.67 14.87
C GLY A 64 -7.65 -0.69 16.33
N ALA A 65 -6.65 0.12 16.69
CA ALA A 65 -6.13 0.16 18.05
C ALA A 65 -7.02 0.99 18.99
N SER A 66 -7.37 0.40 20.14
CA SER A 66 -8.14 1.10 21.20
C SER A 66 -7.33 2.17 21.93
N ASP A 67 -6.01 2.04 21.93
CA ASP A 67 -5.06 3.01 22.49
C ASP A 67 -3.90 3.18 21.51
N ARG A 68 -3.93 4.29 20.77
CA ARG A 68 -2.92 4.59 19.74
C ARG A 68 -1.58 5.03 20.33
N THR A 69 -1.53 5.41 21.61
CA THR A 69 -0.25 5.79 22.23
C THR A 69 0.73 4.61 22.33
N LEU A 70 0.20 3.38 22.32
CA LEU A 70 0.97 2.13 22.27
C LEU A 70 1.57 1.84 20.89
N LEU A 71 1.19 2.61 19.88
CA LEU A 71 1.68 2.49 18.51
C LEU A 71 2.73 3.53 18.15
N ASP A 72 3.18 4.36 19.10
CA ASP A 72 4.20 5.36 18.82
C ASP A 72 5.45 4.72 18.21
N GLY A 73 5.88 5.24 17.06
CA GLY A 73 6.98 4.69 16.28
C GLY A 73 6.66 3.39 15.52
N ALA A 74 5.41 2.91 15.49
CA ALA A 74 5.02 1.74 14.71
C ALA A 74 5.31 1.96 13.23
N LEU A 75 5.67 0.87 12.55
CA LEU A 75 6.20 0.89 11.19
C LEU A 75 5.25 0.24 10.19
N SER A 76 5.34 0.65 8.93
CA SER A 76 4.92 -0.16 7.78
C SER A 76 5.84 0.14 6.61
N VAL A 77 5.83 -0.76 5.64
CA VAL A 77 6.31 -0.46 4.30
C VAL A 77 5.10 -0.13 3.45
N SER A 78 5.17 0.93 2.66
CA SER A 78 4.12 1.32 1.72
C SER A 78 4.74 1.76 0.39
N GLU A 79 3.87 1.96 -0.58
CA GLU A 79 4.17 2.79 -1.75
C GLU A 79 4.06 4.27 -1.36
N LEU A 80 4.18 5.18 -2.33
CA LEU A 80 3.84 6.59 -2.14
C LEU A 80 2.45 6.71 -1.52
N ASN A 81 2.25 7.77 -0.73
CA ASN A 81 0.91 8.03 -0.20
C ASN A 81 -0.04 8.32 -1.38
N GLU A 82 -1.25 7.77 -1.34
CA GLU A 82 -2.23 7.85 -2.44
C GLU A 82 -2.55 9.31 -2.84
N GLN A 83 -2.54 10.25 -1.89
CA GLN A 83 -2.79 11.68 -2.18
C GLN A 83 -1.62 12.31 -2.94
N ALA A 84 -0.38 11.91 -2.64
CA ALA A 84 0.81 12.35 -3.36
C ALA A 84 0.84 11.77 -4.77
N MET A 85 0.46 10.49 -4.93
CA MET A 85 0.29 9.86 -6.24
C MET A 85 -0.73 10.62 -7.11
N ILE A 86 -1.86 11.00 -6.52
CA ILE A 86 -2.90 11.75 -7.21
C ILE A 86 -2.45 13.18 -7.51
N ALA A 87 -1.69 13.80 -6.62
CA ALA A 87 -1.19 15.16 -6.80
C ALA A 87 -0.03 15.27 -7.80
N ASP A 88 0.49 14.16 -8.31
CA ASP A 88 1.54 14.12 -9.33
C ASP A 88 1.14 14.95 -10.57
N GLU A 89 1.99 15.91 -10.94
CA GLU A 89 1.70 16.87 -12.00
C GLU A 89 1.62 16.21 -13.38
N ASP A 90 2.45 15.19 -13.63
CA ASP A 90 2.46 14.48 -14.90
C ASP A 90 1.26 13.52 -14.99
N PHE A 91 0.86 12.91 -13.88
CA PHE A 91 -0.40 12.15 -13.82
C PHE A 91 -1.59 13.06 -14.11
N GLN A 92 -1.65 14.24 -13.49
CA GLN A 92 -2.75 15.17 -13.73
C GLN A 92 -2.78 15.64 -15.20
N THR A 93 -1.64 16.05 -15.72
CA THR A 93 -1.56 16.71 -17.04
C THR A 93 -1.59 15.71 -18.21
N ASN A 94 -0.85 14.61 -18.12
CA ASN A 94 -0.68 13.69 -19.24
C ASN A 94 -1.71 12.54 -19.25
N CYS A 95 -2.38 12.31 -18.12
CA CYS A 95 -3.39 11.26 -17.99
C CYS A 95 -4.77 11.84 -17.65
N MET A 96 -4.94 12.45 -16.47
CA MET A 96 -6.27 12.85 -16.01
C MET A 96 -6.93 13.88 -16.92
N ASP A 97 -6.19 14.87 -17.43
CA ASP A 97 -6.73 15.87 -18.34
C ASP A 97 -7.21 15.27 -19.67
N VAL A 98 -6.51 14.26 -20.19
CA VAL A 98 -6.93 13.52 -21.39
C VAL A 98 -8.24 12.77 -21.11
N VAL A 99 -8.33 12.09 -19.97
CA VAL A 99 -9.53 11.33 -19.58
C VAL A 99 -10.72 12.26 -19.34
N ARG A 100 -10.52 13.38 -18.64
CA ARG A 100 -11.53 14.42 -18.40
C ARG A 100 -12.02 15.04 -19.70
N ALA A 101 -11.12 15.34 -20.63
CA ALA A 101 -11.50 15.88 -21.94
C ALA A 101 -12.33 14.90 -22.77
N ALA A 102 -12.04 13.60 -22.67
CA ALA A 102 -12.80 12.55 -23.36
C ALA A 102 -14.13 12.22 -22.66
N ASN A 103 -14.25 12.49 -21.36
CA ASN A 103 -15.41 12.13 -20.52
C ASN A 103 -15.91 13.35 -19.72
N PRO A 104 -16.42 14.40 -20.40
CA PRO A 104 -16.80 15.65 -19.73
C PRO A 104 -17.91 15.48 -18.69
N ASP A 105 -18.79 14.49 -18.86
CA ASP A 105 -19.90 14.21 -17.93
C ASP A 105 -19.44 13.62 -16.59
N LEU A 106 -18.20 13.11 -16.50
CA LEU A 106 -17.65 12.45 -15.32
C LEU A 106 -16.62 13.30 -14.57
N VAL A 107 -16.36 14.54 -15.01
CA VAL A 107 -15.28 15.39 -14.46
C VAL A 107 -15.41 15.58 -12.95
N ASP A 108 -16.63 15.84 -12.46
CA ASP A 108 -16.87 16.04 -11.03
C ASP A 108 -16.67 14.75 -10.22
N GLU A 109 -17.03 13.59 -10.78
CA GLU A 109 -16.82 12.28 -10.14
C GLU A 109 -15.34 11.90 -10.10
N MET A 110 -14.56 12.34 -11.09
CA MET A 110 -13.11 12.13 -11.19
C MET A 110 -12.28 13.13 -10.36
N ALA A 111 -12.90 14.17 -9.79
CA ALA A 111 -12.23 15.16 -8.96
C ALA A 111 -12.07 14.72 -7.49
N PHE A 112 -12.58 13.54 -7.15
CA PHE A 112 -12.72 13.08 -5.78
C PHE A 112 -12.20 11.66 -5.59
N LEU A 113 -11.40 11.45 -4.55
CA LEU A 113 -11.03 10.12 -4.06
C LEU A 113 -11.89 9.78 -2.82
N PRO A 114 -12.76 8.76 -2.88
CA PRO A 114 -13.59 8.39 -1.73
C PRO A 114 -12.77 7.75 -0.60
N THR A 115 -13.07 8.13 0.64
CA THR A 115 -12.60 7.43 1.84
C THR A 115 -13.12 5.99 1.86
N GLY A 116 -12.51 5.14 2.71
CA GLY A 116 -12.96 3.75 2.89
C GLY A 116 -14.45 3.64 3.23
N ASP A 117 -14.95 4.51 4.11
CA ASP A 117 -16.38 4.56 4.47
C ASP A 117 -17.27 4.94 3.29
N GLN A 118 -16.81 5.86 2.44
CA GLN A 118 -17.55 6.29 1.26
C GLN A 118 -17.58 5.20 0.18
N GLN A 119 -16.47 4.48 0.00
CA GLN A 119 -16.43 3.30 -0.87
C GLN A 119 -17.36 2.20 -0.35
N ALA A 120 -17.39 1.96 0.97
CA ALA A 120 -18.33 1.01 1.58
C ALA A 120 -19.81 1.41 1.39
N GLN A 121 -20.07 2.70 1.22
CA GLN A 121 -21.39 3.25 0.89
C GLN A 121 -21.68 3.27 -0.63
N GLY A 122 -20.76 2.75 -1.45
CA GLY A 122 -20.93 2.61 -2.90
C GLY A 122 -20.52 3.82 -3.72
N GLN A 123 -19.77 4.78 -3.15
CA GLN A 123 -19.21 5.87 -3.95
C GLN A 123 -18.09 5.34 -4.86
N PRO A 124 -18.08 5.70 -6.15
CA PRO A 124 -17.11 5.18 -7.11
C PRO A 124 -15.71 5.78 -6.86
N ASN A 125 -14.68 4.93 -6.99
CA ASN A 125 -13.29 5.36 -7.07
C ASN A 125 -12.85 5.34 -8.54
N TRP A 126 -12.86 6.51 -9.17
CA TRP A 126 -12.44 6.67 -10.57
C TRP A 126 -10.93 6.88 -10.73
N VAL A 127 -10.28 7.45 -9.72
CA VAL A 127 -8.88 7.89 -9.84
C VAL A 127 -7.93 6.70 -9.93
N ASN A 128 -8.09 5.67 -9.09
CA ASN A 128 -7.18 4.53 -9.07
C ASN A 128 -7.22 3.71 -10.37
N PRO A 129 -8.40 3.36 -10.93
CA PRO A 129 -8.47 2.69 -12.22
C PRO A 129 -7.84 3.51 -13.36
N VAL A 130 -8.00 4.85 -13.35
CA VAL A 130 -7.43 5.71 -14.38
C VAL A 130 -5.91 5.75 -14.31
N MET A 131 -5.34 5.87 -13.09
CA MET A 131 -3.89 5.81 -12.87
C MET A 131 -3.29 4.50 -13.40
N ILE A 132 -3.87 3.36 -12.98
CA ILE A 132 -3.44 2.03 -13.44
C ILE A 132 -3.52 1.91 -14.97
N ALA A 133 -4.63 2.35 -15.57
CA ALA A 133 -4.81 2.25 -17.01
C ALA A 133 -3.82 3.13 -17.78
N CYS A 134 -3.50 4.32 -17.28
CA CYS A 134 -2.54 5.22 -17.90
C CYS A 134 -1.13 4.65 -17.87
N ASP A 135 -0.66 4.16 -16.71
CA ASP A 135 0.66 3.55 -16.62
C ASP A 135 0.78 2.28 -17.45
N GLN A 136 -0.23 1.41 -17.43
CA GLN A 136 -0.24 0.21 -18.27
C GLN A 136 -0.21 0.54 -19.77
N THR A 137 -0.93 1.59 -20.19
CA THR A 137 -0.93 2.02 -21.59
C THR A 137 0.41 2.62 -22.00
N ARG A 138 1.01 3.47 -21.15
CA ARG A 138 2.34 4.05 -21.39
C ARG A 138 3.42 2.97 -21.45
N LEU A 139 3.37 2.01 -20.54
CA LEU A 139 4.30 0.88 -20.51
C LEU A 139 4.18 0.02 -21.76
N LEU A 140 2.95 -0.30 -22.18
CA LEU A 140 2.71 -1.08 -23.40
C LEU A 140 3.21 -0.34 -24.64
N ASP A 141 3.00 0.97 -24.73
CA ASP A 141 3.48 1.80 -25.84
C ASP A 141 5.01 1.77 -25.92
N ALA A 142 5.70 2.02 -24.79
CA ALA A 142 7.16 1.98 -24.72
C ALA A 142 7.73 0.59 -25.08
N ILE A 143 7.11 -0.49 -24.59
CA ILE A 143 7.51 -1.86 -24.96
C ILE A 143 7.25 -2.10 -26.45
N GLY A 144 6.14 -1.61 -27.00
CA GLY A 144 5.79 -1.69 -28.40
C GLY A 144 6.82 -1.00 -29.30
N GLU A 145 7.28 0.19 -28.94
CA GLU A 145 8.34 0.92 -29.66
C GLU A 145 9.65 0.12 -29.71
N ILE A 146 9.99 -0.57 -28.62
CA ILE A 146 11.21 -1.37 -28.50
C ILE A 146 11.08 -2.73 -29.22
N ALA A 147 9.91 -3.36 -29.16
CA ALA A 147 9.61 -4.63 -29.81
C ALA A 147 9.50 -4.48 -31.34
N GLY A 148 9.00 -3.33 -31.80
CA GLY A 148 8.74 -3.04 -33.21
C GLY A 148 7.43 -3.69 -33.70
N ALA A 149 7.27 -3.76 -35.03
CA ALA A 149 6.00 -4.12 -35.66
C ALA A 149 5.53 -5.57 -35.43
N ASP A 150 6.39 -6.46 -34.94
CA ASP A 150 6.06 -7.85 -34.63
C ASP A 150 5.98 -8.04 -33.11
N LEU A 151 4.83 -7.72 -32.53
CA LEU A 151 4.57 -7.85 -31.10
C LEU A 151 4.07 -9.27 -30.77
N THR A 152 5.01 -10.17 -30.50
CA THR A 152 4.79 -11.53 -30.02
C THR A 152 5.20 -11.60 -28.54
N ASN A 153 4.94 -12.73 -27.87
CA ASN A 153 5.45 -12.94 -26.51
C ASN A 153 6.98 -12.81 -26.47
N ASP A 154 7.70 -13.43 -27.41
CA ASP A 154 9.18 -13.43 -27.40
C ASP A 154 9.75 -12.01 -27.60
N THR A 155 9.17 -11.23 -28.52
CA THR A 155 9.61 -9.85 -28.76
C THR A 155 9.19 -8.90 -27.64
N PHE A 156 8.05 -9.15 -26.99
CA PHE A 156 7.63 -8.44 -25.78
C PHE A 156 8.61 -8.66 -24.63
N LEU A 157 8.98 -9.90 -24.33
CA LEU A 157 9.93 -10.21 -23.24
C LEU A 157 11.31 -9.62 -23.52
N ALA A 158 11.80 -9.76 -24.76
CA ALA A 158 13.06 -9.15 -25.16
C ALA A 158 13.03 -7.62 -25.15
N ALA A 159 11.86 -6.99 -25.34
CA ALA A 159 11.68 -5.56 -25.21
C ALA A 159 11.62 -5.13 -23.74
N LEU A 160 10.93 -5.90 -22.89
CA LEU A 160 10.87 -5.68 -21.45
C LEU A 160 12.26 -5.65 -20.82
N ASP A 161 13.15 -6.58 -21.20
CA ASP A 161 14.54 -6.63 -20.73
C ASP A 161 15.41 -5.46 -21.23
N ARG A 162 14.96 -4.75 -22.28
CA ARG A 162 15.65 -3.60 -22.87
C ARG A 162 15.05 -2.25 -22.47
N LEU A 163 13.88 -2.24 -21.83
CA LEU A 163 13.14 -1.02 -21.47
C LEU A 163 13.97 -0.08 -20.60
N GLY A 164 14.79 -0.65 -19.71
CA GLY A 164 15.50 0.12 -18.69
C GLY A 164 14.55 0.64 -17.61
N PRO A 165 15.00 1.60 -16.79
CA PRO A 165 14.15 2.26 -15.80
C PRO A 165 13.02 3.05 -16.47
N PHE A 166 11.82 2.94 -15.93
CA PHE A 166 10.59 3.56 -16.42
C PHE A 166 9.88 4.28 -15.28
N ASP A 167 9.45 5.51 -15.49
CA ASP A 167 8.82 6.31 -14.43
C ASP A 167 7.29 6.18 -14.48
N LEU A 168 6.75 5.54 -13.44
CA LEU A 168 5.32 5.26 -13.26
C LEU A 168 4.68 6.37 -12.42
N TYR A 169 3.49 6.79 -12.82
CA TYR A 169 2.76 7.83 -12.10
C TYR A 169 2.38 7.39 -10.70
N GLY A 170 2.92 8.09 -9.71
CA GLY A 170 2.68 7.77 -8.30
C GLY A 170 3.39 6.50 -7.80
N TYR A 171 4.04 5.71 -8.65
CA TYR A 171 4.84 4.55 -8.20
C TYR A 171 6.35 4.81 -8.29
N GLY A 172 6.76 5.90 -8.94
CA GLY A 172 8.15 6.29 -9.08
C GLY A 172 8.89 5.41 -10.07
N LEU A 173 10.20 5.27 -9.86
CA LEU A 173 11.04 4.50 -10.77
C LEU A 173 10.69 3.01 -10.74
N ALA A 174 10.55 2.42 -11.92
CA ALA A 174 10.25 1.01 -12.11
C ALA A 174 11.25 0.35 -13.04
N THR A 175 11.73 -0.83 -12.68
CA THR A 175 12.50 -1.68 -13.58
C THR A 175 11.85 -3.04 -13.76
N TYR A 176 11.97 -3.60 -14.95
CA TYR A 176 11.40 -4.89 -15.29
C TYR A 176 12.48 -5.87 -15.73
N ALA A 177 12.24 -7.16 -15.51
CA ALA A 177 13.10 -8.24 -15.96
C ALA A 177 12.25 -9.48 -16.20
N SER A 178 12.23 -9.97 -17.43
CA SER A 178 11.39 -11.06 -17.91
C SER A 178 11.59 -12.39 -17.16
N ASP A 179 12.70 -12.53 -16.44
CA ASP A 179 13.04 -13.74 -15.67
C ASP A 179 12.77 -13.61 -14.17
N ARG A 180 12.69 -12.39 -13.61
CA ARG A 180 12.74 -12.20 -12.16
C ARG A 180 12.00 -11.00 -11.57
N LYS A 181 11.50 -10.04 -12.36
CA LYS A 181 10.72 -8.90 -11.83
C LYS A 181 9.67 -8.40 -12.81
N TRP A 182 8.42 -8.51 -12.38
CA TRP A 182 7.24 -8.19 -13.18
C TRP A 182 6.38 -7.08 -12.56
N ASP A 183 6.56 -6.79 -11.27
CA ASP A 183 5.78 -5.80 -10.53
C ASP A 183 6.25 -4.35 -10.79
N GLY A 184 7.50 -4.17 -11.21
CA GLY A 184 8.08 -2.85 -11.46
C GLY A 184 8.33 -2.04 -10.17
N LEU A 185 8.18 -2.65 -8.99
CA LEU A 185 8.33 -1.92 -7.73
C LEU A 185 9.81 -1.86 -7.34
N ASP A 186 10.46 -0.73 -7.56
CA ASP A 186 11.86 -0.48 -7.16
C ASP A 186 11.94 0.35 -5.87
N GLU A 187 10.90 1.14 -5.61
CA GLU A 187 10.84 2.07 -4.50
C GLU A 187 9.79 1.62 -3.49
N PHE A 188 10.16 1.68 -2.22
CA PHE A 188 9.20 1.60 -1.13
C PHE A 188 9.50 2.65 -0.08
N PHE A 189 8.47 3.05 0.63
CA PHE A 189 8.51 4.08 1.64
C PHE A 189 8.31 3.44 3.01
N ILE A 190 9.08 3.92 3.98
CA ILE A 190 8.85 3.54 5.37
C ILE A 190 7.83 4.52 5.94
N GLN A 191 6.73 3.98 6.46
CA GLN A 191 5.76 4.74 7.21
C GLN A 191 6.03 4.61 8.70
N VAL A 192 5.89 5.70 9.44
CA VAL A 192 6.02 5.74 10.90
C VAL A 192 4.80 6.44 11.49
N TYR A 193 4.17 5.84 12.49
CA TYR A 193 3.12 6.52 13.25
C TYR A 193 3.74 7.37 14.36
N ASP A 194 3.38 8.66 14.40
CA ASP A 194 3.72 9.58 15.49
C ASP A 194 2.48 9.80 16.36
N ALA A 195 2.53 9.30 17.60
CA ALA A 195 1.41 9.42 18.53
C ALA A 195 1.22 10.86 19.06
N VAL A 196 2.22 11.73 18.94
CA VAL A 196 2.13 13.13 19.38
C VAL A 196 1.32 13.96 18.38
N SER A 197 1.60 13.79 17.09
CA SER A 197 0.85 14.46 16.01
C SER A 197 -0.40 13.71 15.56
N ASP A 198 -0.59 12.47 16.02
CA ASP A 198 -1.64 11.54 15.56
C ASP A 198 -1.65 11.40 14.04
N SER A 199 -0.46 11.19 13.47
CA SER A 199 -0.27 11.15 12.02
C SER A 199 0.67 10.02 11.59
N ILE A 200 0.51 9.57 10.34
CA ILE A 200 1.45 8.67 9.69
C ILE A 200 2.39 9.52 8.84
N GLU A 201 3.66 9.52 9.23
CA GLU A 201 4.73 10.14 8.47
C GLU A 201 5.26 9.15 7.43
N VAL A 202 5.53 9.65 6.22
CA VAL A 202 6.18 8.89 5.15
C VAL A 202 7.62 9.37 5.07
N LEU A 203 8.57 8.46 5.30
CA LEU A 203 9.99 8.75 5.21
C LEU A 203 10.46 8.72 3.75
N GLU A 204 11.69 9.17 3.52
CA GLU A 204 12.36 9.14 2.21
C GLU A 204 12.32 7.73 1.57
N PRO A 205 12.23 7.66 0.23
CA PRO A 205 12.17 6.39 -0.49
C PRO A 205 13.41 5.56 -0.20
N VAL A 206 13.19 4.28 0.10
CA VAL A 206 14.23 3.26 0.07
C VAL A 206 14.19 2.65 -1.33
N VAL A 207 15.20 2.98 -2.12
CA VAL A 207 15.41 2.37 -3.42
C VAL A 207 16.12 1.05 -3.20
N VAL A 208 15.51 -0.05 -3.63
CA VAL A 208 16.19 -1.34 -3.64
C VAL A 208 17.07 -1.39 -4.88
N ASP A 209 18.30 -0.91 -4.70
CA ASP A 209 19.35 -1.10 -5.71
C ASP A 209 19.48 -2.58 -6.05
N ARG A 210 19.59 -2.85 -7.35
CA ARG A 210 19.82 -4.17 -7.93
C ARG A 210 21.28 -4.42 -8.20
#